data_AF-A0AAV5J455-F1
#
_entry.id   AF-A0AAV5J455-F1
#
_cell.length_a   1.000
_cell.length_b   1.000
_cell.length_c   1.000
_cell.angle_alpha   90.00
_cell.angle_beta   90.00
_cell.angle_gamma   90.00
#
_symmetry.space_group_name_H-M   'P 1'
#
loop_
_entity.id
_entity.type
_entity.pdbx_description
1 polymer ?
#
loop_
_entity_poly.entity_id
_entity_poly.type
_entity_poly.pdbx_seq_one_letter_code
_entity_poly.pdbx_strand_id
1 'polypeptide(L)'
;MEEETVIIAALSSLSLPHLSDLTHSLLSFTLHHRRRLSRLLSSPTLFFLTLQHLHSLSLPNKTLLIARHLLSSLHLITRHFQPPPPHPSTTINHRDLDAVLLLLLLCETHQHDPKALEQPYTEWRPILSKFYSDTMLTIGCTGGGTCDGAVLLPFIEMVSRCRKFIGVMGCDGNEGRELAASPAAVVALPAVEVSGGGVECVICKEEMREGRDACELPCQHLFHWICILPWLKKRNTCPCCRFELPSDDVYGEIERLWDVLAKAGSGKVMIENRHGMIDRHVGESDGLLSPNGNANYGG
;
A
#
# COMPACT_ATOMS: atom_id res chain seq x y z
N MET A 1 -8.51 -8.69 -18.24
CA MET A 1 -9.89 -8.91 -17.79
C MET A 1 -9.97 -9.17 -16.28
N GLU A 2 -9.55 -10.32 -15.72
CA GLU A 2 -9.74 -10.58 -14.27
C GLU A 2 -9.09 -9.53 -13.35
N GLU A 3 -7.82 -9.17 -13.57
CA GLU A 3 -7.14 -8.13 -12.76
C GLU A 3 -7.77 -6.73 -12.92
N GLU A 4 -8.17 -6.36 -14.14
CA GLU A 4 -8.82 -5.07 -14.41
C GLU A 4 -10.17 -5.00 -13.70
N THR A 5 -10.93 -6.10 -13.68
CA THR A 5 -12.24 -6.14 -13.02
C THR A 5 -12.14 -5.95 -11.51
N VAL A 6 -11.08 -6.45 -10.86
CA VAL A 6 -10.83 -6.22 -9.42
C VAL A 6 -10.65 -4.74 -9.15
N ILE A 7 -9.79 -4.06 -9.91
CA ILE A 7 -9.54 -2.63 -9.72
C ILE A 7 -10.79 -1.80 -10.01
N ILE A 8 -11.50 -2.10 -11.11
CA ILE A 8 -12.73 -1.39 -11.49
C ILE A 8 -13.80 -1.55 -10.40
N ALA A 9 -13.99 -2.77 -9.88
CA ALA A 9 -14.94 -3.03 -8.79
C ALA A 9 -14.57 -2.26 -7.52
N ALA A 10 -13.28 -2.26 -7.15
CA ALA A 10 -12.80 -1.51 -5.99
C ALA A 10 -13.04 0.00 -6.17
N LEU A 11 -12.66 0.58 -7.31
CA LEU A 11 -12.88 2.00 -7.60
C LEU A 11 -14.37 2.38 -7.61
N SER A 12 -15.24 1.47 -8.04
CA SER A 12 -16.70 1.67 -8.03
C SER A 12 -17.30 1.69 -6.62
N SER A 13 -16.58 1.16 -5.62
CA SER A 13 -16.99 1.20 -4.20
C SER A 13 -16.59 2.49 -3.47
N LEU A 14 -15.79 3.36 -4.09
CA LEU A 14 -15.38 4.64 -3.51
C LEU A 14 -16.50 5.67 -3.55
N SER A 15 -16.53 6.53 -2.51
CA SER A 15 -17.37 7.72 -2.53
C SER A 15 -16.85 8.75 -3.56
N LEU A 16 -17.75 9.59 -4.08
CA LEU A 16 -17.41 10.63 -5.05
C LEU A 16 -16.23 11.55 -4.64
N PRO A 17 -16.11 12.04 -3.39
CA PRO A 17 -14.95 12.85 -3.00
C PRO A 17 -13.63 12.07 -2.98
N HIS A 18 -13.65 10.79 -2.57
CA HIS A 18 -12.45 9.94 -2.61
C HIS A 18 -12.04 9.62 -4.06
N LEU A 19 -13.01 9.42 -4.94
CA LEU A 19 -12.76 9.20 -6.36
C LEU A 19 -12.11 10.44 -7.01
N SER A 20 -12.58 11.64 -6.71
CA SER A 20 -11.99 12.89 -7.21
C SER A 20 -10.56 13.12 -6.71
N ASP A 21 -10.28 12.88 -5.43
CA ASP A 21 -8.91 12.98 -4.91
C ASP A 21 -7.97 11.94 -5.53
N LEU A 22 -8.48 10.73 -5.77
CA LEU A 22 -7.77 9.68 -6.49
C LEU A 22 -7.49 10.08 -7.94
N THR A 23 -8.46 10.60 -8.69
CA THR A 23 -8.23 11.03 -10.09
C THR A 23 -7.20 12.15 -10.18
N HIS A 24 -7.22 13.12 -9.26
CA HIS A 24 -6.19 14.17 -9.18
C HIS A 24 -4.80 13.58 -8.90
N SER A 25 -4.70 12.64 -7.97
CA SER A 25 -3.44 12.00 -7.62
C SER A 25 -2.90 11.13 -8.76
N LEU A 26 -3.77 10.39 -9.44
CA LEU A 26 -3.44 9.65 -10.66
C LEU A 26 -3.01 10.57 -11.79
N LEU A 27 -3.70 11.69 -12.01
CA LEU A 27 -3.31 12.67 -13.02
C LEU A 27 -1.89 13.19 -12.75
N SER A 28 -1.59 13.58 -11.51
CA SER A 28 -0.24 14.01 -11.11
C SER A 28 0.81 12.93 -11.36
N PHE A 29 0.51 11.69 -10.96
CA PHE A 29 1.35 10.51 -11.18
C PHE A 29 1.62 10.27 -12.67
N THR A 30 0.59 10.19 -13.50
CA THR A 30 0.71 9.97 -14.95
C THR A 30 1.46 11.12 -15.63
N LEU A 31 1.20 12.37 -15.26
CA LEU A 31 1.92 13.53 -15.79
C LEU A 31 3.41 13.50 -15.40
N HIS A 32 3.72 13.10 -14.16
CA HIS A 32 5.10 12.93 -13.72
C HIS A 32 5.81 11.88 -14.59
N HIS A 33 5.20 10.71 -14.77
CA HIS A 33 5.73 9.62 -15.58
C HIS A 33 5.97 10.05 -17.03
N ARG A 34 5.00 10.74 -17.64
CA ARG A 34 5.11 11.29 -19.00
C ARG A 34 6.26 12.28 -19.14
N ARG A 35 6.43 13.19 -18.17
CA ARG A 35 7.54 14.16 -18.17
C ARG A 35 8.90 13.46 -18.09
N ARG A 36 9.01 12.39 -17.28
CA ARG A 36 10.27 11.64 -17.16
C ARG A 36 10.59 10.86 -18.43
N LEU A 37 9.63 10.14 -19.01
CA LEU A 37 9.82 9.45 -20.30
C LEU A 37 10.16 10.44 -21.43
N SER A 38 9.49 11.57 -21.50
CA SER A 38 9.80 12.62 -22.49
C SER A 38 11.24 13.15 -22.32
N ARG A 39 11.68 13.41 -21.09
CA ARG A 39 13.07 13.83 -20.80
C ARG A 39 14.07 12.73 -21.16
N LEU A 40 13.74 11.48 -20.88
CA LEU A 40 14.58 10.32 -21.17
C LEU A 40 14.78 10.14 -22.68
N LEU A 41 13.69 10.19 -23.46
CA LEU A 41 13.74 9.96 -24.91
C LEU A 41 14.34 11.14 -25.69
N SER A 42 14.15 12.37 -25.20
CA SER A 42 14.74 13.57 -25.81
C SER A 42 16.26 13.67 -25.60
N SER A 43 16.81 13.11 -24.52
CA SER A 43 18.25 13.14 -24.23
C SER A 43 18.96 11.82 -24.59
N PRO A 44 19.86 11.80 -25.60
CA PRO A 44 20.62 10.60 -25.95
C PRO A 44 21.43 10.04 -24.78
N THR A 45 22.04 10.90 -23.97
CA THR A 45 22.89 10.52 -22.85
C THR A 45 22.07 9.86 -21.74
N LEU A 46 20.94 10.45 -21.34
CA LEU A 46 20.09 9.87 -20.30
C LEU A 46 19.51 8.53 -20.74
N PHE A 47 19.06 8.44 -22.00
CA PHE A 47 18.58 7.20 -22.58
C PHE A 47 19.63 6.09 -22.52
N PHE A 48 20.84 6.37 -22.99
CA PHE A 48 21.92 5.38 -23.02
C PHE A 48 22.33 4.93 -21.61
N LEU A 49 22.49 5.87 -20.66
CA LEU A 49 22.83 5.53 -19.27
C LEU A 49 21.76 4.67 -18.61
N THR A 50 20.48 4.96 -18.87
CA THR A 50 19.36 4.19 -18.33
C THR A 50 19.28 2.81 -18.95
N LEU A 51 19.48 2.72 -20.28
CA LEU A 51 19.52 1.45 -20.99
C LEU A 51 20.69 0.58 -20.52
N GLN A 52 21.89 1.15 -20.40
CA GLN A 52 23.07 0.45 -19.87
C GLN A 52 22.82 -0.04 -18.44
N HIS A 53 22.21 0.79 -17.60
CA HIS A 53 21.81 0.39 -16.27
C HIS A 53 20.84 -0.80 -16.31
N LEU A 54 19.76 -0.73 -17.09
CA LEU A 54 18.84 -1.86 -17.27
C LEU A 54 19.53 -3.13 -17.74
N HIS A 55 20.45 -3.03 -18.70
CA HIS A 55 21.20 -4.18 -19.22
C HIS A 55 22.11 -4.82 -18.17
N SER A 56 22.68 -4.01 -17.26
CA SER A 56 23.50 -4.51 -16.16
C SER A 56 22.71 -5.26 -15.08
N LEU A 57 21.38 -5.09 -15.03
CA LEU A 57 20.54 -5.76 -14.04
C LEU A 57 20.22 -7.20 -14.46
N SER A 58 20.31 -8.11 -13.47
CA SER A 58 19.80 -9.46 -13.59
C SER A 58 18.27 -9.47 -13.77
N LEU A 59 17.74 -10.57 -14.28
CA LEU A 59 16.30 -10.74 -14.47
C LEU A 59 15.50 -10.55 -13.17
N PRO A 60 15.90 -11.11 -12.00
CA PRO A 60 15.21 -10.84 -10.74
C PRO A 60 15.20 -9.36 -10.34
N ASN A 61 16.28 -8.63 -10.62
CA ASN A 61 16.36 -7.20 -10.32
C ASN A 61 15.45 -6.36 -11.23
N LYS A 62 15.29 -6.76 -12.50
CA LYS A 62 14.32 -6.14 -13.42
C LYS A 62 12.89 -6.40 -12.94
N THR A 63 12.58 -7.62 -12.51
CA THR A 63 11.29 -7.95 -11.89
C THR A 63 11.05 -7.14 -10.62
N LEU A 64 12.07 -6.96 -9.78
CA LEU A 64 11.98 -6.15 -8.56
C LEU A 64 11.68 -4.67 -8.86
N LEU A 65 12.23 -4.10 -9.95
CA LEU A 65 11.90 -2.74 -10.37
C LEU A 65 10.40 -2.60 -10.70
N ILE A 66 9.86 -3.56 -11.46
CA ILE A 66 8.43 -3.61 -11.80
C ILE A 66 7.59 -3.81 -10.54
N ALA A 67 8.03 -4.69 -9.63
CA ALA A 67 7.37 -4.93 -8.34
C ALA A 67 7.31 -3.66 -7.47
N ARG A 68 8.42 -2.93 -7.32
CA ARG A 68 8.45 -1.66 -6.57
C ARG A 68 7.54 -0.60 -7.21
N HIS A 69 7.53 -0.54 -8.54
CA HIS A 69 6.64 0.38 -9.27
C HIS A 69 5.16 0.01 -9.10
N LEU A 70 4.81 -1.27 -9.19
CA LEU A 70 3.46 -1.77 -8.91
C LEU A 70 3.07 -1.45 -7.47
N LEU A 71 3.95 -1.74 -6.51
CA LEU A 71 3.71 -1.49 -5.10
C LEU A 71 3.40 -0.01 -4.84
N SER A 72 4.19 0.91 -5.41
CA SER A 72 3.91 2.36 -5.34
C SER A 72 2.56 2.73 -5.96
N SER A 73 2.17 2.06 -7.04
CA SER A 73 0.88 2.30 -7.72
C SER A 73 -0.30 1.75 -6.90
N LEU A 74 -0.13 0.60 -6.23
CA LEU A 74 -1.15 0.02 -5.35
C LEU A 74 -1.37 0.86 -4.10
N HIS A 75 -0.31 1.40 -3.49
CA HIS A 75 -0.43 2.34 -2.37
C HIS A 75 -1.28 3.57 -2.74
N LEU A 76 -1.15 4.07 -3.97
CA LEU A 76 -1.92 5.21 -4.46
C LEU A 76 -3.44 4.94 -4.50
N ILE A 77 -3.84 3.71 -4.81
CA ILE A 77 -5.25 3.29 -4.86
C ILE A 77 -5.74 2.92 -3.45
N THR A 78 -4.95 2.13 -2.71
CA THR A 78 -5.34 1.51 -1.42
C THR A 78 -5.44 2.50 -0.26
N ARG A 79 -4.76 3.66 -0.33
CA ARG A 79 -4.86 4.73 0.68
C ARG A 79 -6.29 5.20 0.97
N HIS A 80 -7.24 4.94 0.06
CA HIS A 80 -8.65 5.30 0.22
C HIS A 80 -9.50 4.22 0.91
N PHE A 81 -8.93 3.03 1.15
CA PHE A 81 -9.64 1.85 1.67
C PHE A 81 -9.15 1.38 3.04
N GLN A 82 -7.97 1.81 3.50
CA GLN A 82 -7.42 1.47 4.81
C GLN A 82 -7.21 2.74 5.66
N PRO A 83 -7.39 2.71 6.99
CA PRO A 83 -6.69 3.66 7.86
C PRO A 83 -5.17 3.42 7.70
N PRO A 84 -4.33 4.46 7.50
CA PRO A 84 -2.95 4.26 7.10
C PRO A 84 -2.09 3.80 8.28
N PRO A 85 -1.48 2.60 8.27
CA PRO A 85 -0.32 2.35 9.10
C PRO A 85 0.88 3.15 8.56
N PRO A 86 1.83 3.53 9.44
CA PRO A 86 3.05 4.24 9.07
C PRO A 86 3.84 3.44 8.03
N HIS A 87 3.87 3.95 6.80
CA HIS A 87 4.44 3.26 5.66
C HIS A 87 5.98 3.31 5.71
N PRO A 88 6.68 2.18 5.52
CA PRO A 88 8.06 2.24 5.07
C PRO A 88 8.09 3.01 3.75
N SER A 89 9.03 3.95 3.59
CA SER A 89 9.13 4.78 2.40
C SER A 89 9.36 3.90 1.17
N THR A 90 8.31 3.60 0.41
CA THR A 90 8.37 2.90 -0.89
C THR A 90 8.85 3.83 -2.01
N THR A 91 9.67 4.83 -1.67
CA THR A 91 10.14 5.84 -2.61
C THR A 91 11.17 5.23 -3.55
N ILE A 92 10.70 4.87 -4.75
CA ILE A 92 11.59 4.48 -5.84
C ILE A 92 12.49 5.69 -6.17
N ASN A 93 13.80 5.46 -6.25
CA ASN A 93 14.71 6.53 -6.61
C ASN A 93 14.48 6.96 -8.08
N HIS A 94 14.95 8.15 -8.46
CA HIS A 94 14.80 8.67 -9.81
C HIS A 94 15.44 7.80 -10.92
N ARG A 95 16.62 7.23 -10.69
CA ARG A 95 17.28 6.32 -11.65
C ARG A 95 16.48 5.03 -11.86
N ASP A 96 16.02 4.40 -10.78
CA ASP A 96 15.22 3.18 -10.79
C ASP A 96 13.85 3.43 -11.43
N LEU A 97 13.28 4.63 -11.21
CA LEU A 97 12.05 5.06 -11.86
C LEU A 97 12.26 5.27 -13.38
N ASP A 98 13.35 5.89 -13.82
CA ASP A 98 13.64 6.01 -15.26
C ASP A 98 13.84 4.62 -15.89
N ALA A 99 14.53 3.73 -15.18
CA ALA A 99 14.76 2.36 -15.60
C ALA A 99 13.46 1.57 -15.75
N VAL A 100 12.57 1.58 -14.74
CA VAL A 100 11.30 0.85 -14.84
C VAL A 100 10.39 1.44 -15.92
N LEU A 101 10.37 2.77 -16.11
CA LEU A 101 9.56 3.38 -17.17
C LEU A 101 10.08 3.02 -18.56
N LEU A 102 11.39 3.01 -18.76
CA LEU A 102 11.99 2.55 -20.00
C LEU A 102 11.73 1.06 -20.24
N LEU A 103 11.82 0.23 -19.19
CA LEU A 103 11.52 -1.20 -19.28
C LEU A 103 10.08 -1.46 -19.69
N LEU A 104 9.12 -0.76 -19.08
CA LEU A 104 7.70 -0.86 -19.44
C LEU A 104 7.44 -0.41 -20.88
N LEU A 105 8.07 0.68 -21.32
CA LEU A 105 7.97 1.15 -22.70
C LEU A 105 8.55 0.13 -23.69
N LEU A 106 9.70 -0.47 -23.39
CA LEU A 106 10.30 -1.54 -24.19
C LEU A 106 9.36 -2.74 -24.29
N CYS A 107 8.76 -3.17 -23.16
CA CYS A 107 7.78 -4.25 -23.15
C CYS A 107 6.56 -3.92 -24.01
N GLU A 108 6.06 -2.69 -23.94
CA GLU A 108 4.93 -2.22 -24.75
C GLU A 108 5.25 -2.18 -26.24
N THR A 109 6.40 -1.61 -26.61
CA THR A 109 6.87 -1.61 -28.00
C THR A 109 7.02 -3.03 -28.53
N HIS A 110 7.59 -3.95 -27.76
CA HIS A 110 7.73 -5.35 -28.17
C HIS A 110 6.36 -6.05 -28.39
N GLN A 111 5.36 -5.74 -27.57
CA GLN A 111 4.01 -6.28 -27.72
C GLN A 111 3.31 -5.80 -28.99
N HIS A 112 3.57 -4.55 -29.42
CA HIS A 112 2.97 -3.97 -30.63
C HIS A 112 3.75 -4.29 -31.91
N ASP A 113 5.07 -4.18 -31.87
CA ASP A 113 5.97 -4.46 -32.99
C ASP A 113 7.23 -5.19 -32.48
N PRO A 114 7.25 -6.54 -32.53
CA PRO A 114 8.38 -7.31 -32.02
C PRO A 114 9.67 -7.05 -32.81
N LYS A 115 9.56 -6.70 -34.11
CA LYS A 115 10.71 -6.43 -34.99
C LYS A 115 11.38 -5.10 -34.69
N ALA A 116 10.69 -4.17 -34.02
CA ALA A 116 11.21 -2.86 -33.65
C ALA A 116 12.47 -2.97 -32.76
N LEU A 117 12.51 -3.97 -31.86
CA LEU A 117 13.63 -4.18 -30.94
C LEU A 117 14.69 -5.16 -31.46
N GLU A 118 14.51 -5.75 -32.65
CA GLU A 118 15.54 -6.53 -33.34
C GLU A 118 16.59 -5.63 -34.02
N GLN A 119 16.31 -4.33 -34.14
CA GLN A 119 17.22 -3.33 -34.68
C GLN A 119 18.43 -3.09 -33.75
N PRO A 120 19.55 -2.55 -34.24
CA PRO A 120 20.68 -2.16 -33.39
C PRO A 120 20.27 -1.18 -32.28
N TYR A 121 20.94 -1.21 -31.12
CA TYR A 121 20.63 -0.35 -29.97
C TYR A 121 20.63 1.16 -30.28
N THR A 122 21.33 1.58 -31.34
CA THR A 122 21.35 2.97 -31.82
C THR A 122 19.99 3.44 -32.36
N GLU A 123 19.21 2.52 -32.93
CA GLU A 123 17.89 2.80 -33.51
C GLU A 123 16.76 2.73 -32.48
N TRP A 124 17.01 2.16 -31.29
CA TRP A 124 15.96 1.99 -30.28
C TRP A 124 15.39 3.33 -29.82
N ARG A 125 16.22 4.35 -29.58
CA ARG A 125 15.73 5.65 -29.11
C ARG A 125 14.76 6.33 -30.09
N PRO A 126 15.08 6.51 -31.39
CA PRO A 126 14.12 7.12 -32.33
C PRO A 126 12.85 6.26 -32.52
N ILE A 127 12.97 4.93 -32.53
CA ILE A 127 11.82 4.01 -32.60
C ILE A 127 10.89 4.20 -31.40
N LEU A 128 11.44 4.15 -30.18
CA LEU A 128 10.69 4.31 -28.94
C LEU A 128 10.11 5.73 -28.82
N SER A 129 10.84 6.74 -29.27
CA SER A 129 10.34 8.12 -29.29
C SER A 129 9.14 8.28 -30.22
N LYS A 130 9.19 7.68 -31.41
CA LYS A 130 8.08 7.69 -32.36
C LYS A 130 6.86 6.96 -31.78
N PHE A 131 7.07 5.74 -31.28
CA PHE A 131 6.01 4.95 -30.64
C PHE A 131 5.36 5.72 -29.49
N TYR A 132 6.17 6.29 -28.59
CA TYR A 132 5.67 7.08 -27.46
C TYR A 132 4.87 8.31 -27.90
N SER A 133 5.35 9.04 -28.92
CA SER A 133 4.63 10.19 -29.49
C SER A 133 3.28 9.79 -30.08
N ASP A 134 3.23 8.69 -30.82
CA ASP A 134 2.00 8.19 -31.44
C ASP A 134 0.97 7.80 -30.36
N THR A 135 1.39 7.07 -29.32
CA THR A 135 0.52 6.70 -28.19
C THR A 135 0.02 7.91 -27.41
N MET A 136 0.85 8.94 -27.20
CA MET A 136 0.41 10.17 -26.54
C MET A 136 -0.65 10.93 -27.34
N LEU A 137 -0.56 10.94 -28.67
CA LEU A 137 -1.55 11.54 -29.55
C LEU A 137 -2.88 10.78 -29.52
N THR A 138 -2.83 9.44 -29.47
CA THR A 138 -4.05 8.61 -29.38
C THR A 138 -4.83 8.86 -28.09
N ILE A 139 -4.14 9.01 -26.95
CA ILE A 139 -4.78 9.31 -25.66
C ILE A 139 -5.42 10.71 -25.64
N GLY A 140 -4.91 11.64 -26.47
CA GLY A 140 -5.48 12.98 -26.62
C GLY A 140 -6.74 13.04 -27.49
N CYS A 141 -6.98 12.07 -28.37
CA CYS A 141 -8.05 12.11 -29.37
C CYS A 141 -9.35 11.37 -28.98
N THR A 142 -9.36 10.56 -27.93
CA THR A 142 -10.52 9.72 -27.56
C THR A 142 -11.49 10.35 -26.56
N GLY A 143 -11.38 11.65 -26.23
CA GLY A 143 -12.08 12.25 -25.09
C GLY A 143 -12.89 13.53 -25.38
N GLY A 144 -13.95 13.45 -26.19
CA GLY A 144 -15.03 14.44 -26.19
C GLY A 144 -16.02 14.15 -25.05
N GLY A 145 -15.68 14.52 -23.81
CA GLY A 145 -16.57 14.37 -22.64
C GLY A 145 -15.82 14.00 -21.36
N THR A 146 -15.90 14.88 -20.34
CA THR A 146 -15.42 14.76 -18.94
C THR A 146 -14.09 14.01 -18.72
N CYS A 147 -13.05 14.78 -18.38
CA CYS A 147 -11.64 14.43 -18.22
C CYS A 147 -11.27 13.32 -17.22
N ASP A 148 -12.19 12.80 -16.41
CA ASP A 148 -11.86 11.85 -15.34
C ASP A 148 -11.60 10.42 -15.84
N GLY A 149 -12.26 9.99 -16.92
CA GLY A 149 -12.07 8.64 -17.48
C GLY A 149 -10.77 8.44 -18.27
N ALA A 150 -10.16 9.53 -18.74
CA ALA A 150 -9.02 9.47 -19.67
C ALA A 150 -7.70 8.98 -19.03
N VAL A 151 -7.59 9.06 -17.70
CA VAL A 151 -6.37 8.67 -16.96
C VAL A 151 -6.56 7.34 -16.22
N LEU A 152 -7.80 7.02 -15.82
CA LEU A 152 -8.10 5.80 -15.08
C LEU A 152 -7.81 4.53 -15.89
N LEU A 153 -8.30 4.45 -17.13
CA LEU A 153 -8.14 3.26 -17.96
C LEU A 153 -6.66 2.93 -18.25
N PRO A 154 -5.82 3.87 -18.74
CA PRO A 154 -4.39 3.59 -18.93
C PRO A 154 -3.66 3.20 -17.64
N PHE A 155 -4.07 3.76 -16.50
CA PHE A 155 -3.48 3.41 -15.21
C PHE A 155 -3.89 1.99 -14.77
N ILE A 156 -5.16 1.62 -14.89
CA ILE A 156 -5.66 0.27 -14.59
C ILE A 156 -4.95 -0.76 -15.47
N GLU A 157 -4.77 -0.46 -16.75
CA GLU A 157 -4.03 -1.32 -17.68
C GLU A 157 -2.58 -1.50 -17.24
N MET A 158 -1.89 -0.40 -16.87
CA MET A 158 -0.51 -0.45 -16.39
C MET A 158 -0.36 -1.30 -15.12
N VAL A 159 -1.21 -1.08 -14.12
CA VAL A 159 -1.21 -1.86 -12.87
C VAL A 159 -1.45 -3.33 -13.17
N SER A 160 -2.42 -3.64 -14.03
CA SER A 160 -2.76 -5.01 -14.42
C SER A 160 -1.63 -5.70 -15.19
N ARG A 161 -0.93 -4.98 -16.07
CA ARG A 161 0.25 -5.48 -16.80
C ARG A 161 1.41 -5.77 -15.87
N CYS A 162 1.70 -4.87 -14.92
CA CYS A 162 2.74 -5.09 -13.92
C CYS A 162 2.43 -6.30 -13.04
N ARG A 163 1.18 -6.47 -12.60
CA ARG A 163 0.77 -7.64 -11.80
C ARG A 163 0.92 -8.95 -12.57
N LYS A 164 0.40 -9.02 -13.80
CA LYS A 164 0.55 -10.21 -14.66
C LYS A 164 2.04 -10.54 -14.88
N PHE A 165 2.88 -9.54 -15.10
CA PHE A 165 4.32 -9.74 -15.25
C PHE A 165 4.93 -10.38 -14.00
N ILE A 166 4.59 -9.88 -12.81
CA ILE A 166 5.09 -10.42 -11.55
C ILE A 166 4.54 -11.83 -11.29
N GLY A 167 3.28 -12.13 -11.65
CA GLY A 167 2.73 -13.47 -11.52
C GLY A 167 3.43 -14.51 -12.40
N VAL A 168 3.87 -14.12 -13.60
CA VAL A 168 4.61 -15.00 -14.52
C VAL A 168 6.08 -15.16 -14.11
N MET A 169 6.72 -14.08 -13.65
CA MET A 169 8.16 -14.05 -13.37
C MET A 169 8.50 -14.34 -11.90
N GLY A 170 7.54 -14.16 -11.01
CA GLY A 170 7.61 -14.45 -9.58
C GLY A 170 7.40 -15.93 -9.31
N CYS A 171 8.21 -16.78 -9.95
CA CYS A 171 8.32 -18.16 -9.53
C CYS A 171 9.28 -18.22 -8.33
N ASP A 172 8.72 -18.17 -7.13
CA ASP A 172 9.15 -19.08 -6.08
C ASP A 172 8.02 -19.28 -5.08
N GLY A 173 7.51 -20.51 -5.03
CA GLY A 173 6.48 -20.91 -4.09
C GLY A 173 6.91 -20.59 -2.66
N ASN A 174 6.11 -19.81 -1.96
CA ASN A 174 6.20 -19.74 -0.52
C ASN A 174 4.83 -19.47 0.09
N GLU A 175 3.93 -20.43 -0.10
CA GLU A 175 2.89 -20.68 0.89
C GLU A 175 3.59 -21.01 2.22
N GLY A 176 3.71 -20.01 3.11
CA GLY A 176 4.18 -20.21 4.49
C GLY A 176 5.47 -19.52 4.91
N ARG A 177 6.02 -18.55 4.16
CA ARG A 177 7.07 -17.67 4.72
C ARG A 177 6.47 -16.86 5.87
N GLU A 178 6.95 -17.09 7.09
CA GLU A 178 6.71 -16.17 8.21
C GLU A 178 7.35 -14.83 7.86
N LEU A 179 6.53 -13.83 7.52
CA LEU A 179 6.99 -12.48 7.19
C LEU A 179 7.05 -11.64 8.46
N ALA A 180 8.18 -11.02 8.72
CA ALA A 180 8.32 -10.06 9.80
C ALA A 180 7.59 -8.75 9.46
N ALA A 181 7.11 -8.04 10.49
CA ALA A 181 6.63 -6.68 10.32
C ALA A 181 7.79 -5.75 9.97
N SER A 182 7.53 -4.73 9.15
CA SER A 182 8.49 -3.68 8.84
C SER A 182 8.94 -2.98 10.13
N PRO A 183 10.24 -2.79 10.37
CA PRO A 183 10.73 -2.04 11.53
C PRO A 183 10.13 -0.64 11.62
N ALA A 184 9.91 0.02 10.47
CA ALA A 184 9.26 1.33 10.43
C ALA A 184 7.82 1.28 10.92
N ALA A 185 7.07 0.23 10.54
CA ALA A 185 5.70 0.02 11.01
C ALA A 185 5.65 -0.24 12.51
N VAL A 186 6.59 -1.06 13.03
CA VAL A 186 6.68 -1.38 14.46
C VAL A 186 7.03 -0.14 15.31
N VAL A 187 7.99 0.67 14.86
CA VAL A 187 8.46 1.87 15.58
C VAL A 187 7.35 2.91 15.71
N ALA A 188 6.45 2.99 14.74
CA ALA A 188 5.38 3.97 14.74
C ALA A 188 4.06 3.44 15.34
N LEU A 189 4.09 2.28 16.01
CA LEU A 189 2.99 1.84 16.86
C LEU A 189 2.84 2.76 18.10
N PRO A 190 1.61 3.12 18.47
CA PRO A 190 1.38 3.97 19.64
C PRO A 190 1.74 3.24 20.94
N ALA A 191 2.45 3.95 21.81
CA ALA A 191 2.57 3.59 23.22
C ALA A 191 1.36 4.16 23.96
N VAL A 192 0.61 3.29 24.63
CA VAL A 192 -0.65 3.66 25.29
C VAL A 192 -0.52 3.49 26.80
N GLU A 193 -1.09 4.42 27.55
CA GLU A 193 -1.19 4.31 29.00
C GLU A 193 -2.47 3.58 29.37
N VAL A 194 -2.34 2.42 30.03
CA VAL A 194 -3.51 1.68 30.55
C VAL A 194 -3.98 2.38 31.83
N SER A 195 -5.20 2.92 31.81
CA SER A 195 -5.81 3.59 32.97
C SER A 195 -6.77 2.64 33.69
N GLY A 196 -6.52 2.34 34.97
CA GLY A 196 -7.33 1.40 35.76
C GLY A 196 -7.03 -0.06 35.39
N GLY A 197 -6.25 -0.74 36.25
CA GLY A 197 -5.85 -2.14 36.05
C GLY A 197 -7.00 -3.08 35.66
N GLY A 198 -6.70 -4.08 34.83
CA GLY A 198 -7.69 -5.06 34.36
C GLY A 198 -7.55 -5.50 32.89
N VAL A 199 -6.61 -4.93 32.13
CA VAL A 199 -6.30 -5.39 30.76
C VAL A 199 -5.20 -6.46 30.82
N GLU A 200 -5.52 -7.69 30.43
CA GLU A 200 -4.57 -8.81 30.42
C GLU A 200 -3.84 -8.93 29.07
N CYS A 201 -2.51 -9.14 29.10
CA CYS A 201 -1.75 -9.42 27.90
C CYS A 201 -1.92 -10.89 27.48
N VAL A 202 -2.50 -11.16 26.31
CA VAL A 202 -2.76 -12.52 25.80
C VAL A 202 -1.48 -13.36 25.59
N ILE A 203 -0.31 -12.72 25.49
CA ILE A 203 0.97 -13.42 25.27
C ILE A 203 1.55 -13.97 26.59
N CYS A 204 1.65 -13.15 27.63
CA CYS A 204 2.21 -13.56 28.92
C CYS A 204 1.16 -13.95 29.97
N LYS A 205 -0.12 -13.63 29.73
CA LYS A 205 -1.24 -13.82 30.67
C LYS A 205 -1.10 -13.05 31.98
N GLU A 206 -0.45 -11.88 31.92
CA GLU A 206 -0.28 -10.98 33.05
C GLU A 206 -1.04 -9.67 32.80
N GLU A 207 -1.54 -9.06 33.88
CA GLU A 207 -2.20 -7.75 33.83
C GLU A 207 -1.21 -6.65 33.46
N MET A 208 -1.60 -5.80 32.50
CA MET A 208 -0.88 -4.59 32.16
C MET A 208 -1.05 -3.57 33.28
N ARG A 209 0.07 -3.17 33.88
CA ARG A 209 0.10 -2.17 34.95
C ARG A 209 -0.09 -0.77 34.37
N GLU A 210 -0.53 0.15 35.22
CA GLU A 210 -0.64 1.57 34.85
C GLU A 210 0.73 2.12 34.41
N GLY A 211 0.77 2.78 33.26
CA GLY A 211 1.99 3.31 32.65
C GLY A 211 2.14 2.99 31.15
N ARG A 212 3.31 3.29 30.58
CA ARG A 212 3.60 3.22 29.12
C ARG A 212 4.16 1.87 28.64
N ASP A 213 3.82 0.77 29.31
CA ASP A 213 4.33 -0.56 28.95
C ASP A 213 3.47 -1.27 27.88
N ALA A 214 2.35 -0.67 27.49
CA ALA A 214 1.43 -1.23 26.51
C ALA A 214 1.63 -0.66 25.09
N CYS A 215 1.52 -1.58 24.13
CA CYS A 215 1.51 -1.34 22.70
C CYS A 215 0.09 -1.60 22.19
N GLU A 216 -0.47 -0.67 21.45
CA GLU A 216 -1.72 -0.90 20.71
C GLU A 216 -1.40 -1.15 19.23
N LEU A 217 -1.89 -2.26 18.68
CA LEU A 217 -1.81 -2.53 17.23
C LEU A 217 -2.89 -1.74 16.47
N PRO A 218 -2.79 -1.55 15.14
CA PRO A 218 -3.81 -0.85 14.36
C PRO A 218 -5.21 -1.50 14.42
N CYS A 219 -5.27 -2.78 14.76
CA CYS A 219 -6.51 -3.51 15.06
C CYS A 219 -7.02 -3.34 16.51
N GLN A 220 -6.50 -2.37 17.26
CA GLN A 220 -6.87 -2.01 18.64
C GLN A 220 -6.59 -3.07 19.73
N HIS A 221 -5.88 -4.15 19.39
CA HIS A 221 -5.44 -5.12 20.38
C HIS A 221 -4.21 -4.63 21.13
N LEU A 222 -4.24 -4.78 22.46
CA LEU A 222 -3.19 -4.34 23.39
C LEU A 222 -2.26 -5.49 23.77
N PHE A 223 -0.97 -5.19 23.88
CA PHE A 223 0.07 -6.13 24.34
C PHE A 223 1.16 -5.39 25.11
N HIS A 224 1.90 -6.06 25.98
CA HIS A 224 3.15 -5.48 26.46
C HIS A 224 4.14 -5.29 25.31
N TRP A 225 4.89 -4.19 25.31
CA TRP A 225 5.91 -3.92 24.30
C TRP A 225 6.94 -5.06 24.20
N ILE A 226 7.41 -5.56 25.36
CA ILE A 226 8.36 -6.67 25.42
C ILE A 226 7.79 -8.01 24.91
N CYS A 227 6.48 -8.20 24.98
CA CYS A 227 5.81 -9.43 24.54
C CYS A 227 5.54 -9.41 23.04
N ILE A 228 5.09 -8.28 22.48
CA ILE A 228 4.71 -8.19 21.08
C ILE A 228 5.91 -8.02 20.13
N LEU A 229 7.00 -7.40 20.57
CA LEU A 229 8.17 -7.18 19.73
C LEU A 229 8.82 -8.48 19.21
N PRO A 230 9.08 -9.52 20.03
CA PRO A 230 9.59 -10.80 19.53
C PRO A 230 8.66 -11.48 18.53
N TRP A 231 7.35 -11.29 18.69
CA TRP A 231 6.35 -11.80 17.75
C TRP A 231 6.44 -11.07 16.42
N LEU A 232 6.44 -9.73 16.42
CA LEU A 232 6.50 -8.90 15.20
C LEU A 232 7.81 -9.04 14.42
N LYS A 233 8.90 -9.46 15.08
CA LYS A 233 10.16 -9.84 14.43
C LYS A 233 10.07 -11.12 13.59
N LYS A 234 9.07 -11.97 13.85
CA LYS A 234 8.88 -13.24 13.13
C LYS A 234 7.64 -13.21 12.25
N ARG A 235 6.55 -12.61 12.73
CA ARG A 235 5.25 -12.59 12.07
C ARG A 235 4.67 -11.18 12.09
N ASN A 236 4.17 -10.73 10.95
CA ASN A 236 3.50 -9.44 10.79
C ASN A 236 2.02 -9.47 11.18
N THR A 237 1.50 -10.54 11.79
CA THR A 237 0.07 -10.68 12.10
C THR A 237 -0.23 -10.49 13.58
N CYS A 238 -1.37 -9.89 13.91
CA CYS A 238 -1.87 -9.79 15.28
C CYS A 238 -2.14 -11.19 15.87
N PRO A 239 -1.63 -11.53 17.07
CA PRO A 239 -1.93 -12.80 17.73
C PRO A 239 -3.42 -13.06 17.99
N CYS A 240 -4.23 -12.01 18.13
CA CYS A 240 -5.65 -12.11 18.48
C CYS A 240 -6.56 -12.27 17.24
N CYS A 241 -6.41 -11.39 16.25
CA CYS A 241 -7.33 -11.32 15.10
C CYS A 241 -6.66 -11.58 13.75
N ARG A 242 -5.36 -11.87 13.72
CA ARG A 242 -4.57 -12.07 12.50
C ARG A 242 -4.51 -10.86 11.56
N PHE A 243 -4.90 -9.67 12.03
CA PHE A 243 -4.68 -8.42 11.30
C PHE A 243 -3.21 -8.31 10.87
N GLU A 244 -2.98 -8.03 9.59
CA GLU A 244 -1.66 -8.04 8.98
C GLU A 244 -1.05 -6.63 8.93
N LEU A 245 0.12 -6.46 9.56
CA LEU A 245 0.94 -5.26 9.53
C LEU A 245 1.82 -5.22 8.26
N PRO A 246 2.21 -4.01 7.80
CA PRO A 246 3.12 -3.87 6.66
C PRO A 246 4.44 -4.63 6.85
N SER A 247 4.97 -5.20 5.78
CA SER A 247 6.27 -5.87 5.74
C SER A 247 7.25 -5.16 4.79
N ASP A 248 8.55 -5.41 4.94
CA ASP A 248 9.57 -4.94 3.99
C ASP A 248 9.67 -5.87 2.75
N ASP A 249 8.98 -7.01 2.75
CA ASP A 249 8.88 -7.89 1.60
C ASP A 249 7.97 -7.28 0.51
N VAL A 250 8.57 -6.88 -0.61
CA VAL A 250 7.87 -6.19 -1.70
C VAL A 250 6.74 -7.04 -2.29
N TYR A 251 6.97 -8.35 -2.47
CA TYR A 251 5.98 -9.23 -3.10
C TYR A 251 4.82 -9.57 -2.16
N GLY A 252 5.11 -9.86 -0.89
CA GLY A 252 4.09 -10.04 0.15
C GLY A 252 3.22 -8.80 0.32
N GLU A 253 3.82 -7.61 0.29
CA GLU A 253 3.06 -6.36 0.39
C GLU A 253 2.18 -6.11 -0.86
N ILE A 254 2.64 -6.48 -2.05
CA ILE A 254 1.81 -6.43 -3.27
C ILE A 254 0.57 -7.31 -3.11
N GLU A 255 0.74 -8.55 -2.65
CA GLU A 255 -0.39 -9.47 -2.44
C GLU A 255 -1.33 -8.99 -1.34
N ARG A 256 -0.79 -8.48 -0.21
CA ARG A 256 -1.58 -7.90 0.87
C ARG A 256 -2.45 -6.73 0.36
N LEU A 257 -1.85 -5.79 -0.37
CA LEU A 257 -2.58 -4.64 -0.92
C LEU A 257 -3.59 -5.05 -2.01
N TRP A 258 -3.28 -6.10 -2.77
CA TRP A 258 -4.22 -6.61 -3.76
C TRP A 258 -5.45 -7.25 -3.12
N ASP A 259 -5.26 -8.04 -2.06
CA ASP A 259 -6.36 -8.64 -1.31
C ASP A 259 -7.29 -7.58 -0.70
N VAL A 260 -6.73 -6.44 -0.27
CA VAL A 260 -7.51 -5.27 0.17
C VAL A 260 -8.39 -4.73 -0.96
N LEU A 261 -7.87 -4.59 -2.18
CA LEU A 261 -8.64 -4.15 -3.34
C LEU A 261 -9.74 -5.16 -3.70
N ALA A 262 -9.42 -6.46 -3.68
CA ALA A 262 -10.39 -7.53 -3.94
C ALA A 262 -11.54 -7.54 -2.92
N LYS A 263 -11.24 -7.35 -1.64
CA LYS A 263 -12.23 -7.22 -0.56
C LYS A 263 -13.11 -5.97 -0.72
N ALA A 264 -12.52 -4.84 -1.12
CA ALA A 264 -13.24 -3.61 -1.41
C ALA A 264 -14.24 -3.79 -2.56
N GLY A 265 -13.79 -4.36 -3.69
CA GLY A 265 -14.66 -4.62 -4.85
C GLY A 265 -15.80 -5.60 -4.58
N SER A 266 -15.64 -6.49 -3.60
CA SER A 266 -16.68 -7.48 -3.22
C SER A 266 -17.71 -6.95 -2.22
N GLY A 267 -17.63 -5.67 -1.80
CA GLY A 267 -18.48 -5.12 -0.75
C GLY A 267 -18.25 -5.73 0.63
N LYS A 268 -17.14 -6.46 0.81
CA LYS A 268 -16.74 -7.14 2.06
C LYS A 268 -15.86 -6.28 2.95
N VAL A 269 -15.70 -4.99 2.66
CA VAL A 269 -15.14 -4.03 3.62
C VAL A 269 -16.19 -3.82 4.70
N MET A 270 -16.27 -4.81 5.59
CA MET A 270 -16.72 -4.57 6.94
C MET A 270 -15.68 -3.61 7.51
N ILE A 271 -16.09 -2.37 7.73
CA ILE A 271 -15.51 -1.58 8.80
C ILE A 271 -15.69 -2.47 10.04
N GLU A 272 -14.66 -3.23 10.43
CA GLU A 272 -14.60 -3.93 11.71
C GLU A 272 -14.48 -2.88 12.83
N ASN A 273 -15.51 -2.06 12.95
CA ASN A 273 -15.85 -1.29 14.14
C ASN A 273 -17.13 -1.90 14.69
N ARG A 274 -17.09 -3.11 15.25
CA ARG A 274 -18.11 -3.58 16.21
C ARG A 274 -17.58 -4.68 17.14
N HIS A 275 -17.39 -4.27 18.39
CA HIS A 275 -17.76 -5.00 19.61
C HIS A 275 -16.91 -6.22 20.04
N GLY A 276 -15.84 -5.92 20.77
CA GLY A 276 -15.59 -6.59 22.05
C GLY A 276 -16.09 -5.66 23.16
N MET A 277 -17.23 -5.99 23.78
CA MET A 277 -17.75 -5.33 24.98
C MET A 277 -16.68 -5.29 26.08
N ILE A 278 -16.31 -4.10 26.53
CA ILE A 278 -16.05 -3.87 27.94
C ILE A 278 -17.21 -3.00 28.41
N ASP A 279 -18.17 -3.64 29.06
CA ASP A 279 -19.27 -2.96 29.75
C ASP A 279 -18.67 -1.94 30.71
N ARG A 280 -18.86 -0.66 30.39
CA ARG A 280 -18.74 0.42 31.37
C ARG A 280 -19.96 0.34 32.28
N HIS A 281 -19.93 -0.59 33.23
CA HIS A 281 -20.75 -0.44 34.44
C HIS A 281 -20.10 0.62 35.31
N VAL A 282 -20.62 1.85 35.16
CA VAL A 282 -20.50 2.89 36.19
C VAL A 282 -21.24 2.34 37.40
N GLY A 283 -20.49 1.83 38.37
CA GLY A 283 -21.00 1.53 39.70
C GLY A 283 -21.26 2.84 40.43
N GLU A 284 -22.45 3.39 40.23
CA GLU A 284 -23.01 4.46 41.04
C GLU A 284 -23.49 3.82 42.34
N SER A 285 -22.65 3.86 43.38
CA SER A 285 -23.04 3.42 44.72
C SER A 285 -23.86 4.53 45.38
N ASP A 286 -25.18 4.36 45.34
CA ASP A 286 -26.13 5.04 46.21
C ASP A 286 -25.75 4.82 47.68
N GLY A 287 -25.31 5.89 48.33
CA GLY A 287 -25.13 5.99 49.77
C GLY A 287 -26.15 6.96 50.36
N LEU A 288 -27.42 6.56 50.46
CA LEU A 288 -28.43 7.28 51.24
C LEU A 288 -28.91 6.42 52.41
N LEU A 289 -28.31 6.64 53.58
CA LEU A 289 -28.97 6.47 54.87
C LEU A 289 -28.41 7.52 55.86
N SER A 290 -29.09 8.67 55.93
CA SER A 290 -29.28 9.44 57.18
C SER A 290 -30.18 8.62 58.12
N PRO A 291 -30.18 8.78 59.47
CA PRO A 291 -30.36 10.09 60.12
C PRO A 291 -29.75 10.33 61.52
N ASN A 292 -29.76 11.62 61.88
CA ASN A 292 -29.84 12.22 63.22
C ASN A 292 -28.76 11.95 64.29
N GLY A 293 -28.06 13.02 64.65
CA GLY A 293 -27.26 13.12 65.87
C GLY A 293 -26.87 14.57 66.16
N ASN A 294 -27.69 15.24 66.96
CA ASN A 294 -27.53 16.60 67.46
C ASN A 294 -26.43 16.63 68.55
N ALA A 295 -25.38 17.46 68.43
CA ALA A 295 -24.57 17.95 69.57
C ALA A 295 -23.53 19.03 69.17
N ASN A 296 -23.88 20.27 69.49
CA ASN A 296 -23.14 21.39 70.09
C ASN A 296 -21.61 21.34 70.39
N TYR A 297 -21.05 22.56 70.59
CA TYR A 297 -19.66 23.04 70.82
C TYR A 297 -18.88 23.35 69.54
N GLY A 298 -18.30 24.53 69.29
CA GLY A 298 -18.04 25.75 70.06
C GLY A 298 -16.76 26.38 69.48
N GLY A 299 -16.77 27.69 69.19
CA GLY A 299 -15.63 28.42 68.61
C GLY A 299 -16.04 29.69 67.89
#